data_AF-A0A831UKA7-F1
#
_entry.id   AF-A0A831UKA7-F1
#
_cell.length_a   1.000
_cell.length_b   1.000
_cell.length_c   1.000
_cell.angle_alpha   90.00
_cell.angle_beta   90.00
_cell.angle_gamma   90.00
#
_symmetry.space_group_name_H-M   'P 1'
#
loop_
_entity.id
_entity.type
_entity.pdbx_description
1 polymer ?
#
loop_
_entity_poly.entity_id
_entity_poly.type
_entity_poly.pdbx_seq_one_letter_code
_entity_poly.pdbx_strand_id
1 'polypeptide(L)'
;MVVMDASIGKVRAGFPRAVVWSVAVLGCLSAWHTAFAYETGGPENKGYVISGEDRATIAAALPEKAPVAPQEARKLLIFDLNVVYGGHPSRFYANRAFGEMGRKTGAFDVVISRDPAVFEKESLAAFDAVFLNNTVGNQFEDPGLRQNLLEFVYGGGGLMGVHGTTVAFWNWGEGGGDDWPEFGRMLGGRGANHREADEHVYMKVDSPGHPLMAPFPEDGFELRDEFFRVGDPYSRERVRVLFSIDTDKTDLSGKPPEREDEDYAMAWVRHYGRGRVFYSSVGHNPYQFWDPIMLEFYLRAAQFVLGDLDAPTIPSARLTPAIEAQEKLGWRLGITAYTFHRYTLFEAIEKTNQVGLAYIGGLDFQKVGKDIDKNFNAQLSDEELKAVRLKLDDEGVRMLTCFYSVIPGDDEGCRAVFEFARKMGIETLISEPPVEALDTIERFCDEYDIKLAIHNHDPKASPHYWSPEAVMKVCEGRGPHIGVCADIGYWMRSGIDIIAAVGTIGHRLFVVQTHDLHELSPEGHDVPWGTGVGRLRAFFEEVYRQGIKPTKFGLEYSYNWYESMPEVEQSARFFDKVTLDLAK
;
A
#
# COMPACT_ATOMS: atom_id res chain seq x y z
N MET A 1 -53.67 -22.79 47.22
CA MET A 1 -53.74 -23.69 48.38
C MET A 1 -52.43 -23.52 49.16
N VAL A 2 -52.40 -22.50 50.03
CA VAL A 2 -52.07 -22.56 51.48
C VAL A 2 -50.56 -22.35 51.73
N VAL A 3 -50.05 -21.42 52.54
CA VAL A 3 -50.56 -20.28 53.34
C VAL A 3 -49.37 -19.32 53.59
N MET A 4 -49.71 -18.07 53.88
CA MET A 4 -48.97 -16.87 54.33
C MET A 4 -47.81 -17.07 55.33
N ASP A 5 -46.85 -16.12 55.37
CA ASP A 5 -46.76 -15.20 56.52
C ASP A 5 -45.97 -13.91 56.22
N ALA A 6 -46.35 -12.82 56.89
CA ALA A 6 -45.80 -11.49 56.80
C ALA A 6 -45.40 -11.01 58.20
N SER A 7 -44.27 -10.31 58.37
CA SER A 7 -44.18 -9.31 59.43
C SER A 7 -43.12 -8.24 59.20
N ILE A 8 -43.51 -7.04 59.59
CA ILE A 8 -42.82 -5.75 59.55
C ILE A 8 -42.23 -5.48 60.94
N GLY A 9 -41.00 -4.95 61.00
CA GLY A 9 -40.42 -4.41 62.23
C GLY A 9 -39.52 -3.20 61.96
N LYS A 10 -39.97 -2.00 62.37
CA LYS A 10 -39.25 -0.71 62.32
C LYS A 10 -38.26 -0.59 63.48
N VAL A 11 -37.06 -0.04 63.24
CA VAL A 11 -36.38 0.92 64.16
C VAL A 11 -35.56 1.93 63.35
N ARG A 12 -35.76 3.23 63.65
CA ARG A 12 -35.03 4.40 63.14
C ARG A 12 -33.80 4.69 64.02
N ALA A 13 -32.69 5.16 63.43
CA ALA A 13 -31.97 6.41 63.78
C ALA A 13 -30.60 6.54 63.07
N GLY A 14 -30.30 7.72 62.49
CA GLY A 14 -28.93 8.17 62.18
C GLY A 14 -28.69 8.74 60.77
N PHE A 15 -28.64 10.07 60.64
CA PHE A 15 -28.23 10.92 59.48
C PHE A 15 -26.73 10.77 59.08
N PRO A 16 -26.18 11.38 57.98
CA PRO A 16 -26.79 12.20 56.92
C PRO A 16 -26.40 11.84 55.44
N ARG A 17 -27.26 12.32 54.52
CA ARG A 17 -27.09 12.69 53.09
C ARG A 17 -25.81 12.27 52.31
N ALA A 18 -26.01 11.46 51.26
CA ALA A 18 -25.49 11.72 49.91
C ALA A 18 -26.35 10.99 48.86
N VAL A 19 -26.45 11.61 47.70
CA VAL A 19 -27.38 11.34 46.60
C VAL A 19 -27.11 9.99 45.91
N VAL A 20 -28.21 9.32 45.54
CA VAL A 20 -28.26 8.11 44.73
C VAL A 20 -27.70 8.36 43.33
N TRP A 21 -26.64 7.63 42.97
CA TRP A 21 -26.43 7.10 41.62
C TRP A 21 -26.00 5.65 41.76
N SER A 22 -26.93 4.73 41.47
CA SER A 22 -26.66 3.30 41.44
C SER A 22 -26.08 2.92 40.08
N VAL A 23 -24.85 2.42 40.13
CA VAL A 23 -24.35 1.21 39.45
C VAL A 23 -24.61 1.10 37.94
N ALA A 24 -23.63 1.53 37.15
CA ALA A 24 -23.34 0.98 35.82
C ALA A 24 -21.86 1.18 35.45
N VAL A 25 -20.91 0.74 36.28
CA VAL A 25 -19.50 0.57 35.88
C VAL A 25 -18.91 -0.59 36.67
N LEU A 26 -19.03 -1.80 36.13
CA LEU A 26 -18.14 -2.94 36.45
C LEU A 26 -18.36 -4.01 35.38
N GLY A 27 -17.65 -3.82 34.27
CA GLY A 27 -17.67 -4.72 33.12
C GLY A 27 -16.60 -4.35 32.10
N CYS A 28 -15.39 -3.98 32.54
CA CYS A 28 -14.23 -3.79 31.68
C CYS A 28 -12.93 -3.92 32.51
N LEU A 29 -12.79 -5.00 33.28
CA LEU A 29 -11.55 -5.36 33.95
C LEU A 29 -11.49 -6.88 34.08
N SER A 30 -11.06 -7.56 33.01
CA SER A 30 -10.25 -8.80 33.03
C SER A 30 -10.39 -9.57 31.71
N ALA A 31 -9.66 -9.14 30.69
CA ALA A 31 -9.11 -10.06 29.71
C ALA A 31 -7.72 -9.54 29.30
N TRP A 32 -6.88 -9.32 30.32
CA TRP A 32 -5.45 -9.42 30.11
C TRP A 32 -5.19 -10.89 29.78
N HIS A 33 -5.34 -11.26 28.51
CA HIS A 33 -4.69 -12.45 28.01
C HIS A 33 -3.20 -12.18 28.13
N THR A 34 -2.63 -12.64 29.24
CA THR A 34 -1.20 -12.78 29.42
C THR A 34 -0.65 -13.49 28.19
N ALA A 35 -0.02 -12.71 27.32
CA ALA A 35 0.84 -13.18 26.25
C ALA A 35 2.06 -13.84 26.89
N PHE A 36 1.89 -15.09 27.34
CA PHE A 36 2.97 -15.97 27.72
C PHE A 36 2.69 -17.33 27.08
N ALA A 37 3.65 -17.77 26.26
CA ALA A 37 3.77 -19.07 25.63
C ALA A 37 2.83 -19.39 24.44
N TYR A 38 3.15 -18.81 23.28
CA TYR A 38 3.17 -19.58 22.04
C TYR A 38 4.57 -19.56 21.42
N GLU A 39 5.59 -19.89 22.23
CA GLU A 39 6.90 -20.31 21.69
C GLU A 39 6.79 -21.66 20.95
N THR A 40 5.69 -22.40 21.13
CA THR A 40 5.43 -23.70 20.50
C THR A 40 3.92 -23.94 20.36
N GLY A 41 3.37 -23.87 19.14
CA GLY A 41 2.14 -24.58 18.74
C GLY A 41 0.79 -24.10 19.30
N GLY A 42 -0.23 -23.99 18.43
CA GLY A 42 -1.60 -23.66 18.82
C GLY A 42 -2.25 -24.76 19.67
N PRO A 43 -3.54 -24.63 20.01
CA PRO A 43 -4.27 -25.58 20.88
C PRO A 43 -4.12 -27.06 20.46
N GLU A 44 -3.93 -27.32 19.17
CA GLU A 44 -3.77 -28.66 18.58
C GLU A 44 -2.31 -29.10 18.39
N ASN A 45 -1.33 -28.20 18.51
CA ASN A 45 0.07 -28.44 18.17
C ASN A 45 0.97 -28.58 19.42
N LYS A 46 0.47 -29.33 20.41
CA LYS A 46 1.22 -29.67 21.62
C LYS A 46 2.35 -30.64 21.27
N GLY A 47 3.50 -30.15 20.79
CA GLY A 47 4.67 -31.02 20.61
C GLY A 47 5.88 -30.47 19.86
N TYR A 48 5.77 -29.41 19.06
CA TYR A 48 6.94 -28.93 18.32
C TYR A 48 7.81 -28.01 19.18
N VAL A 49 9.02 -28.45 19.54
CA VAL A 49 9.97 -27.68 20.35
C VAL A 49 11.25 -27.47 19.54
N ILE A 50 11.59 -26.21 19.26
CA ILE A 50 12.88 -25.85 18.65
C ILE A 50 14.01 -26.31 19.58
N SER A 51 15.07 -26.90 19.04
CA SER A 51 16.18 -27.38 19.85
C SER A 51 16.88 -26.22 20.60
N GLY A 52 17.55 -26.50 21.72
CA GLY A 52 18.30 -25.46 22.44
C GLY A 52 19.49 -24.92 21.64
N GLU A 53 20.10 -25.78 20.83
CA GLU A 53 21.16 -25.43 19.89
C GLU A 53 20.63 -24.50 18.81
N ASP A 54 19.52 -24.87 18.16
CA ASP A 54 18.93 -24.07 17.09
C ASP A 54 18.48 -22.69 17.61
N ARG A 55 17.89 -22.61 18.81
CA ARG A 55 17.56 -21.32 19.42
C ARG A 55 18.79 -20.43 19.60
N ALA A 56 19.92 -21.01 20.00
CA ALA A 56 21.18 -20.27 20.11
C ALA A 56 21.70 -19.84 18.74
N THR A 57 21.59 -20.70 17.72
CA THR A 57 21.95 -20.38 16.34
C THR A 57 21.11 -19.23 15.78
N ILE A 58 19.79 -19.25 15.97
CA ILE A 58 18.90 -18.14 15.59
C ILE A 58 19.37 -16.85 16.26
N ALA A 59 19.51 -16.86 17.60
CA ALA A 59 19.90 -15.67 18.36
C ALA A 59 21.25 -15.07 17.93
N ALA A 60 22.22 -15.93 17.57
CA ALA A 60 23.52 -15.53 17.07
C ALA A 60 23.47 -14.95 15.64
N ALA A 61 22.52 -15.38 14.83
CA ALA A 61 22.36 -14.94 13.43
C ALA A 61 21.54 -13.65 13.28
N LEU A 62 20.78 -13.23 14.31
CA LEU A 62 19.92 -12.05 14.24
C LEU A 62 20.73 -10.77 13.94
N PRO A 63 20.25 -9.89 13.04
CA PRO A 63 20.83 -8.58 12.81
C PRO A 63 20.98 -7.78 14.11
N GLU A 64 22.08 -7.04 14.25
CA GLU A 64 22.33 -6.20 15.43
C GLU A 64 21.51 -4.91 15.42
N LYS A 65 21.18 -4.39 14.23
CA LYS A 65 20.45 -3.13 14.05
C LYS A 65 19.46 -3.22 12.90
N ALA A 66 18.38 -2.48 13.02
CA ALA A 66 17.46 -2.26 11.92
C ALA A 66 18.10 -1.40 10.80
N PRO A 67 17.84 -1.70 9.51
CA PRO A 67 18.23 -0.86 8.38
C PRO A 67 17.84 0.61 8.52
N VAL A 68 16.63 0.87 9.05
CA VAL A 68 16.12 2.22 9.35
C VAL A 68 15.51 2.26 10.75
N ALA A 69 15.48 3.43 11.37
CA ALA A 69 14.73 3.61 12.62
C ALA A 69 13.22 3.60 12.31
N PRO A 70 12.40 2.89 13.09
CA PRO A 70 10.96 2.91 12.88
C PRO A 70 10.42 4.32 13.14
N GLN A 71 9.46 4.76 12.31
CA GLN A 71 8.91 6.12 12.40
C GLN A 71 8.00 6.29 13.64
N GLU A 72 7.41 5.18 14.07
CA GLU A 72 6.57 5.05 15.26
C GLU A 72 6.64 3.60 15.78
N ALA A 73 5.96 3.30 16.89
CA ALA A 73 5.92 1.93 17.41
C ALA A 73 5.12 1.02 16.47
N ARG A 74 5.77 0.02 15.87
CA ARG A 74 5.17 -0.91 14.91
C ARG A 74 4.71 -2.22 15.53
N LYS A 75 3.60 -2.77 15.04
CA LYS A 75 3.07 -4.09 15.41
C LYS A 75 2.83 -4.97 14.18
N LEU A 76 3.51 -6.12 14.15
CA LEU A 76 3.37 -7.16 13.15
C LEU A 76 2.51 -8.31 13.69
N LEU A 77 1.38 -8.59 13.02
CA LEU A 77 0.61 -9.81 13.25
C LEU A 77 1.25 -10.95 12.46
N ILE A 78 1.76 -11.99 13.14
CA ILE A 78 2.13 -13.25 12.50
C ILE A 78 0.97 -14.22 12.61
N PHE A 79 0.44 -14.64 11.46
CA PHE A 79 -0.62 -15.62 11.36
C PHE A 79 -0.09 -16.89 10.68
N ASP A 80 -0.09 -18.02 11.40
CA ASP A 80 0.56 -19.26 10.95
C ASP A 80 -0.39 -20.49 10.95
N LEU A 81 -1.70 -20.23 10.85
CA LEU A 81 -2.71 -21.28 10.73
C LEU A 81 -2.56 -22.06 9.42
N ASN A 82 -2.53 -23.38 9.53
CA ASN A 82 -2.57 -24.29 8.41
C ASN A 82 -3.80 -25.18 8.56
N VAL A 83 -4.53 -25.39 7.47
CA VAL A 83 -5.77 -26.18 7.42
C VAL A 83 -5.56 -27.33 6.44
N VAL A 84 -6.14 -28.50 6.71
CA VAL A 84 -5.94 -29.80 6.00
C VAL A 84 -4.50 -30.32 5.92
N TYR A 85 -3.51 -29.54 6.37
CA TYR A 85 -2.09 -29.82 6.33
C TYR A 85 -1.44 -29.44 7.67
N GLY A 86 -0.49 -30.25 8.14
CA GLY A 86 0.18 -30.06 9.44
C GLY A 86 1.06 -28.82 9.52
N GLY A 87 1.41 -28.20 8.38
CA GLY A 87 2.35 -27.08 8.29
C GLY A 87 3.82 -27.52 8.33
N HIS A 88 4.70 -26.70 7.76
CA HIS A 88 6.14 -26.93 7.81
C HIS A 88 6.70 -26.57 9.20
N PRO A 89 7.73 -27.29 9.71
CA PRO A 89 8.41 -26.93 10.96
C PRO A 89 8.97 -25.51 10.97
N SER A 90 9.38 -24.99 9.81
CA SER A 90 9.99 -23.67 9.64
C SER A 90 9.15 -22.52 10.18
N ARG A 91 7.81 -22.62 10.18
CA ARG A 91 6.95 -21.56 10.75
C ARG A 91 7.28 -21.26 12.20
N PHE A 92 7.67 -22.27 12.99
CA PHE A 92 8.05 -22.07 14.39
C PHE A 92 9.37 -21.32 14.52
N TYR A 93 10.33 -21.60 13.63
CA TYR A 93 11.60 -20.88 13.54
C TYR A 93 11.38 -19.44 13.10
N ALA A 94 10.52 -19.21 12.10
CA ALA A 94 10.15 -17.86 11.67
C ALA A 94 9.48 -17.06 12.80
N ASN A 95 8.49 -17.63 13.50
CA ASN A 95 7.85 -16.99 14.65
C ASN A 95 8.88 -16.56 15.71
N ARG A 96 9.83 -17.45 16.03
CA ARG A 96 10.92 -17.20 16.98
C ARG A 96 11.85 -16.11 16.49
N ALA A 97 12.35 -16.26 15.27
CA ALA A 97 13.32 -15.36 14.66
C ALA A 97 12.74 -13.94 14.55
N PHE A 98 11.53 -13.77 14.02
CA PHE A 98 10.90 -12.44 13.90
C PHE A 98 10.62 -11.79 15.26
N GLY A 99 10.12 -12.57 16.24
CA GLY A 99 9.87 -12.06 17.58
C GLY A 99 11.15 -11.58 18.28
N GLU A 100 12.24 -12.37 18.18
CA GLU A 100 13.53 -11.96 18.73
C GLU A 100 14.19 -10.84 17.93
N MET A 101 14.06 -10.84 16.60
CA MET A 101 14.63 -9.85 15.69
C MET A 101 14.01 -8.48 15.92
N GLY A 102 12.68 -8.39 15.99
CA GLY A 102 11.96 -7.16 16.30
C GLY A 102 12.39 -6.59 17.66
N ARG A 103 12.45 -7.43 18.69
CA ARG A 103 12.90 -7.04 20.04
C ARG A 103 14.38 -6.61 20.10
N LYS A 104 15.28 -7.35 19.43
CA LYS A 104 16.73 -7.08 19.44
C LYS A 104 17.06 -5.76 18.74
N THR A 105 16.40 -5.51 17.62
CA THR A 105 16.65 -4.34 16.78
C THR A 105 15.82 -3.11 17.18
N GLY A 106 14.72 -3.32 17.91
CA GLY A 106 13.74 -2.29 18.24
C GLY A 106 12.84 -1.90 17.08
N ALA A 107 12.82 -2.68 16.00
CA ALA A 107 12.09 -2.33 14.77
C ALA A 107 10.57 -2.49 14.89
N PHE A 108 10.10 -3.54 15.58
CA PHE A 108 8.67 -3.84 15.71
C PHE A 108 8.40 -4.83 16.84
N ASP A 109 7.16 -4.81 17.33
CA ASP A 109 6.57 -5.82 18.20
C ASP A 109 5.83 -6.88 17.37
N VAL A 110 5.74 -8.09 17.90
CA VAL A 110 5.09 -9.24 17.25
C VAL A 110 3.93 -9.76 18.09
N VAL A 111 2.80 -10.02 17.44
CA VAL A 111 1.70 -10.83 17.98
C VAL A 111 1.51 -12.04 17.09
N ILE A 112 1.46 -13.24 17.67
CA ILE A 112 1.24 -14.49 16.92
C ILE A 112 -0.18 -14.96 17.18
N SER A 113 -0.94 -15.23 16.12
CA SER A 113 -2.30 -15.78 16.21
C SER A 113 -2.50 -16.95 15.24
N ARG A 114 -3.43 -17.83 15.62
CA ARG A 114 -4.02 -18.86 14.74
C ARG A 114 -5.54 -18.79 14.72
N ASP A 115 -6.12 -17.81 15.39
CA ASP A 115 -7.55 -17.60 15.47
C ASP A 115 -7.97 -16.60 14.37
N PRO A 116 -8.80 -17.01 13.38
CA PRO A 116 -9.29 -16.11 12.35
C PRO A 116 -9.99 -14.85 12.88
N ALA A 117 -10.51 -14.84 14.11
CA ALA A 117 -11.12 -13.64 14.71
C ALA A 117 -10.16 -12.44 14.80
N VAL A 118 -8.85 -12.65 14.67
CA VAL A 118 -7.87 -11.55 14.55
C VAL A 118 -8.09 -10.67 13.31
N PHE A 119 -8.78 -11.17 12.29
CA PHE A 119 -9.14 -10.43 11.07
C PHE A 119 -10.48 -9.69 11.18
N GLU A 120 -11.14 -9.69 12.34
CA GLU A 120 -12.22 -8.73 12.64
C GLU A 120 -11.66 -7.31 12.59
N LYS A 121 -12.44 -6.35 12.07
CA LYS A 121 -11.98 -4.99 11.75
C LYS A 121 -11.30 -4.30 12.94
N GLU A 122 -11.91 -4.38 14.12
CA GLU A 122 -11.43 -3.75 15.35
C GLU A 122 -10.13 -4.38 15.86
N SER A 123 -9.99 -5.70 15.69
CA SER A 123 -8.79 -6.43 16.08
C SER A 123 -7.64 -6.15 15.11
N LEU A 124 -7.92 -6.20 13.81
CA LEU A 124 -6.95 -6.02 12.74
C LEU A 124 -6.35 -4.59 12.74
N ALA A 125 -7.14 -3.59 13.14
CA ALA A 125 -6.70 -2.19 13.26
C ALA A 125 -5.58 -1.97 14.29
N ALA A 126 -5.26 -2.96 15.15
CA ALA A 126 -4.16 -2.86 16.10
C ALA A 126 -2.77 -3.16 15.48
N PHE A 127 -2.72 -3.52 14.20
CA PHE A 127 -1.51 -3.94 13.50
C PHE A 127 -1.21 -3.04 12.30
N ASP A 128 0.09 -2.87 12.00
CA ASP A 128 0.55 -2.15 10.82
C ASP A 128 0.72 -3.10 9.62
N ALA A 129 0.98 -4.38 9.89
CA ALA A 129 1.12 -5.41 8.85
C ALA A 129 0.71 -6.80 9.35
N VAL A 130 0.36 -7.66 8.39
CA VAL A 130 0.11 -9.09 8.56
C VAL A 130 1.21 -9.89 7.87
N PHE A 131 1.83 -10.81 8.60
CA PHE A 131 2.70 -11.85 8.07
C PHE A 131 1.97 -13.19 8.08
N LEU A 132 1.54 -13.62 6.90
CA LEU A 132 1.09 -14.99 6.66
C LEU A 132 2.32 -15.90 6.59
N ASN A 133 2.63 -16.54 7.71
CA ASN A 133 3.84 -17.34 7.86
C ASN A 133 3.55 -18.79 7.49
N ASN A 134 3.97 -19.19 6.28
CA ASN A 134 3.83 -20.57 5.79
C ASN A 134 2.39 -21.10 5.93
N THR A 135 1.39 -20.28 5.59
CA THR A 135 -0.03 -20.65 5.72
C THR A 135 -0.49 -21.46 4.50
N VAL A 136 -0.92 -22.70 4.71
CA VAL A 136 -1.43 -23.59 3.65
C VAL A 136 -2.88 -24.01 3.94
N GLY A 137 -3.68 -24.14 2.87
CA GLY A 137 -5.07 -24.54 2.94
C GLY A 137 -6.01 -23.36 3.14
N ASN A 138 -7.29 -23.61 3.42
CA ASN A 138 -8.29 -22.56 3.58
C ASN A 138 -8.39 -22.10 5.04
N GLN A 139 -7.66 -21.06 5.42
CA GLN A 139 -7.58 -20.63 6.84
C GLN A 139 -8.92 -20.12 7.38
N PHE A 140 -9.74 -19.50 6.54
CA PHE A 140 -11.11 -19.09 6.86
C PHE A 140 -11.91 -18.77 5.60
N GLU A 141 -13.22 -19.04 5.67
CA GLU A 141 -14.19 -18.87 4.58
C GLU A 141 -15.09 -17.64 4.75
N ASP A 142 -15.07 -17.01 5.93
CA ASP A 142 -15.95 -15.87 6.23
C ASP A 142 -15.68 -14.69 5.27
N PRO A 143 -16.68 -14.26 4.47
CA PRO A 143 -16.49 -13.17 3.51
C PRO A 143 -16.14 -11.83 4.17
N GLY A 144 -16.62 -11.58 5.39
CA GLY A 144 -16.33 -10.35 6.14
C GLY A 144 -14.87 -10.28 6.56
N LEU A 145 -14.30 -11.36 7.07
CA LEU A 145 -12.87 -11.44 7.40
C LEU A 145 -11.98 -11.28 6.17
N ARG A 146 -12.36 -11.90 5.04
CA ARG A 146 -11.66 -11.76 3.75
C ARG A 146 -11.70 -10.31 3.27
N GLN A 147 -12.86 -9.67 3.35
CA GLN A 147 -13.03 -8.25 3.01
C GLN A 147 -12.19 -7.35 3.93
N ASN A 148 -12.17 -7.61 5.23
CA ASN A 148 -11.37 -6.83 6.19
C ASN A 148 -9.88 -6.91 5.89
N LEU A 149 -9.34 -8.11 5.61
CA LEU A 149 -7.94 -8.26 5.22
C LEU A 149 -7.63 -7.53 3.91
N LEU A 150 -8.50 -7.68 2.90
CA LEU A 150 -8.33 -7.00 1.62
C LEU A 150 -8.31 -5.49 1.79
N GLU A 151 -9.28 -4.93 2.51
CA GLU A 151 -9.39 -3.50 2.73
C GLU A 151 -8.31 -2.94 3.65
N PHE A 152 -7.83 -3.74 4.61
CA PHE A 152 -6.66 -3.41 5.42
C PHE A 152 -5.44 -3.21 4.53
N VAL A 153 -5.14 -4.15 3.64
CA VAL A 153 -4.03 -4.03 2.69
C VAL A 153 -4.29 -2.87 1.73
N TYR A 154 -5.44 -2.84 1.06
CA TYR A 154 -5.72 -1.81 0.05
C TYR A 154 -5.65 -0.39 0.63
N GLY A 155 -6.11 -0.20 1.87
CA GLY A 155 -6.11 1.06 2.60
C GLY A 155 -4.74 1.51 3.11
N GLY A 156 -3.74 0.61 3.17
CA GLY A 156 -2.37 0.98 3.53
C GLY A 156 -1.65 0.03 4.46
N GLY A 157 -2.30 -0.99 5.01
CA GLY A 157 -1.67 -2.03 5.82
C GLY A 157 -0.72 -2.92 5.01
N GLY A 158 0.29 -3.47 5.68
CA GLY A 158 1.27 -4.36 5.06
C GLY A 158 0.81 -5.82 4.96
N LEU A 159 1.25 -6.53 3.92
CA LEU A 159 1.10 -7.97 3.80
C LEU A 159 2.45 -8.62 3.48
N MET A 160 2.87 -9.55 4.32
CA MET A 160 4.05 -10.39 4.12
C MET A 160 3.62 -11.83 3.97
N GLY A 161 4.22 -12.54 3.02
CA GLY A 161 4.06 -13.98 2.84
C GLY A 161 5.40 -14.66 2.64
N VAL A 162 5.53 -15.88 3.16
CA VAL A 162 6.63 -16.77 2.80
C VAL A 162 6.13 -18.15 2.40
N HIS A 163 6.84 -18.76 1.45
CA HIS A 163 6.72 -20.15 0.99
C HIS A 163 5.26 -20.62 0.80
N GLY A 164 4.66 -21.28 1.79
CA GLY A 164 3.30 -21.83 1.72
C GLY A 164 2.19 -20.81 1.40
N THR A 165 2.46 -19.52 1.57
CA THR A 165 1.46 -18.44 1.46
C THR A 165 0.77 -18.36 0.09
N THR A 166 1.41 -18.78 -1.00
CA THR A 166 0.79 -18.81 -2.34
C THR A 166 -0.38 -19.79 -2.45
N VAL A 167 -0.50 -20.72 -1.51
CA VAL A 167 -1.64 -21.65 -1.36
C VAL A 167 -2.40 -21.46 -0.05
N ALA A 168 -2.30 -20.27 0.56
CA ALA A 168 -3.25 -19.80 1.55
C ALA A 168 -4.63 -19.59 0.90
N PHE A 169 -5.71 -19.81 1.64
CA PHE A 169 -7.08 -19.75 1.13
C PHE A 169 -7.37 -20.72 -0.03
N TRP A 170 -6.58 -21.78 -0.17
CA TRP A 170 -6.81 -22.81 -1.18
C TRP A 170 -7.68 -23.93 -0.62
N ASN A 171 -8.77 -24.27 -1.30
CA ASN A 171 -9.64 -25.37 -0.91
C ASN A 171 -9.14 -26.68 -1.55
N TRP A 172 -8.65 -27.61 -0.74
CA TRP A 172 -8.19 -28.93 -1.18
C TRP A 172 -9.24 -30.05 -1.00
N GLY A 173 -10.46 -29.70 -0.59
CA GLY A 173 -11.58 -30.63 -0.39
C GLY A 173 -12.29 -31.02 -1.67
N GLU A 174 -13.46 -31.67 -1.53
CA GLU A 174 -14.30 -32.07 -2.67
C GLU A 174 -14.87 -30.84 -3.39
N GLY A 175 -14.58 -30.70 -4.69
CA GLY A 175 -14.85 -29.47 -5.46
C GLY A 175 -13.77 -28.39 -5.34
N GLY A 176 -12.60 -28.74 -4.81
CA GLY A 176 -11.49 -27.84 -4.49
C GLY A 176 -10.99 -26.94 -5.63
N GLY A 177 -10.23 -25.92 -5.25
CA GLY A 177 -9.71 -24.86 -6.13
C GLY A 177 -9.40 -23.57 -5.36
N ASP A 178 -9.07 -22.53 -6.11
CA ASP A 178 -8.92 -21.17 -5.59
C ASP A 178 -10.31 -20.56 -5.34
N ASP A 179 -10.79 -20.63 -4.10
CA ASP A 179 -12.09 -20.06 -3.72
C ASP A 179 -12.01 -18.55 -3.37
N TRP A 180 -10.80 -17.97 -3.38
CA TRP A 180 -10.56 -16.53 -3.25
C TRP A 180 -9.48 -16.03 -4.21
N PRO A 181 -9.76 -15.99 -5.53
CA PRO A 181 -8.75 -15.59 -6.53
C PRO A 181 -8.15 -14.20 -6.32
N GLU A 182 -8.90 -13.30 -5.68
CA GLU A 182 -8.46 -11.93 -5.38
C GLU A 182 -7.30 -11.90 -4.38
N PHE A 183 -7.18 -12.88 -3.47
CA PHE A 183 -5.99 -13.01 -2.64
C PHE A 183 -4.74 -13.32 -3.47
N GLY A 184 -4.85 -14.21 -4.47
CA GLY A 184 -3.77 -14.50 -5.41
C GLY A 184 -3.31 -13.25 -6.16
N ARG A 185 -4.26 -12.38 -6.54
CA ARG A 185 -3.95 -11.06 -7.13
C ARG A 185 -3.24 -10.17 -6.13
N MET A 186 -3.78 -10.02 -4.92
CA MET A 186 -3.17 -9.20 -3.87
C MET A 186 -1.73 -9.62 -3.55
N LEU A 187 -1.47 -10.93 -3.41
CA LEU A 187 -0.13 -11.48 -3.18
C LEU A 187 0.79 -11.37 -4.40
N GLY A 188 0.22 -11.53 -5.60
CA GLY A 188 0.93 -11.48 -6.88
C GLY A 188 1.33 -12.83 -7.47
N GLY A 189 0.74 -13.94 -7.02
CA GLY A 189 1.01 -15.28 -7.54
C GLY A 189 0.29 -16.40 -6.76
N ARG A 190 0.08 -17.54 -7.41
CA ARG A 190 -0.48 -18.77 -6.79
C ARG A 190 0.37 -19.99 -7.13
N GLY A 191 0.22 -21.03 -6.33
CA GLY A 191 0.73 -22.37 -6.65
C GLY A 191 1.84 -22.86 -5.73
N ALA A 192 2.00 -24.18 -5.73
CA ALA A 192 2.94 -24.90 -4.87
C ALA A 192 3.78 -25.93 -5.65
N ASN A 193 3.87 -25.81 -6.99
CA ASN A 193 4.72 -26.70 -7.78
C ASN A 193 6.19 -26.50 -7.37
N HIS A 194 6.92 -27.56 -7.08
CA HIS A 194 8.33 -27.52 -6.71
C HIS A 194 9.01 -28.81 -7.13
N ARG A 195 10.34 -28.79 -7.18
CA ARG A 195 11.12 -29.95 -7.63
C ARG A 195 11.54 -30.84 -6.48
N GLU A 196 12.20 -30.28 -5.48
CA GLU A 196 12.78 -31.00 -4.35
C GLU A 196 12.68 -30.13 -3.07
N ALA A 197 12.66 -30.77 -1.90
CA ALA A 197 12.55 -30.08 -0.61
C ALA A 197 13.84 -29.35 -0.16
N ASP A 198 14.98 -29.65 -0.79
CA ASP A 198 16.30 -29.04 -0.56
C ASP A 198 17.01 -28.83 -1.91
N GLU A 199 16.28 -28.30 -2.88
CA GLU A 199 16.79 -28.00 -4.23
C GLU A 199 17.92 -26.98 -4.13
N HIS A 200 19.02 -27.19 -4.87
CA HIS A 200 20.14 -26.26 -4.93
C HIS A 200 20.13 -25.51 -6.25
N VAL A 201 20.04 -24.18 -6.18
CA VAL A 201 19.89 -23.32 -7.35
C VAL A 201 20.75 -22.07 -7.24
N TYR A 202 21.16 -21.54 -8.39
CA TYR A 202 21.75 -20.22 -8.47
C TYR A 202 20.66 -19.17 -8.66
N MET A 203 20.64 -18.15 -7.80
CA MET A 203 19.71 -17.04 -7.85
C MET A 203 20.32 -15.86 -8.61
N LYS A 204 19.60 -15.34 -9.60
CA LYS A 204 19.89 -14.08 -10.27
C LYS A 204 19.24 -12.94 -9.47
N VAL A 205 19.97 -11.86 -9.23
CA VAL A 205 19.39 -10.62 -8.70
C VAL A 205 18.71 -9.84 -9.84
N ASP A 206 17.39 -9.69 -9.77
CA ASP A 206 16.60 -8.97 -10.78
C ASP A 206 16.47 -7.47 -10.49
N SER A 207 16.65 -7.07 -9.23
CA SER A 207 16.54 -5.67 -8.80
C SER A 207 17.80 -5.23 -8.03
N PRO A 208 18.95 -5.05 -8.72
CA PRO A 208 20.17 -4.57 -8.08
C PRO A 208 19.95 -3.17 -7.48
N GLY A 209 20.57 -2.89 -6.33
CA GLY A 209 20.40 -1.63 -5.60
C GLY A 209 19.03 -1.44 -4.91
N HIS A 210 18.08 -2.36 -5.08
CA HIS A 210 16.81 -2.29 -4.36
C HIS A 210 17.05 -2.38 -2.83
N PRO A 211 16.38 -1.59 -1.97
CA PRO A 211 16.67 -1.54 -0.53
C PRO A 211 16.61 -2.89 0.20
N LEU A 212 15.75 -3.80 -0.27
CA LEU A 212 15.64 -5.16 0.25
C LEU A 212 16.78 -6.09 -0.22
N MET A 213 17.42 -5.81 -1.36
CA MET A 213 18.50 -6.63 -1.93
C MET A 213 19.89 -6.30 -1.38
N ALA A 214 19.99 -5.29 -0.50
CA ALA A 214 21.24 -4.89 0.14
C ALA A 214 22.07 -6.02 0.81
N PRO A 215 21.49 -7.07 1.43
CA PRO A 215 22.30 -8.12 2.05
C PRO A 215 22.88 -9.14 1.05
N PHE A 216 22.43 -9.13 -0.22
CA PHE A 216 22.87 -10.09 -1.23
C PHE A 216 23.93 -9.50 -2.18
N PRO A 217 24.81 -10.34 -2.76
CA PRO A 217 25.71 -9.92 -3.82
C PRO A 217 24.94 -9.59 -5.12
N GLU A 218 25.37 -8.56 -5.84
CA GLU A 218 24.69 -8.11 -7.07
C GLU A 218 24.80 -9.12 -8.23
N ASP A 219 25.87 -9.92 -8.29
CA ASP A 219 26.12 -10.92 -9.34
C ASP A 219 25.31 -12.22 -9.18
N GLY A 220 24.48 -12.32 -8.13
CA GLY A 220 23.72 -13.52 -7.77
C GLY A 220 24.38 -14.38 -6.70
N PHE A 221 23.65 -15.37 -6.21
CA PHE A 221 24.03 -16.18 -5.05
C PHE A 221 23.46 -17.61 -5.13
N GLU A 222 24.15 -18.57 -4.52
CA GLU A 222 23.64 -19.94 -4.36
C GLU A 222 22.63 -19.98 -3.23
N LEU A 223 21.56 -20.75 -3.40
CA LEU A 223 20.58 -20.99 -2.34
C LEU A 223 20.09 -22.43 -2.38
N ARG A 224 19.76 -22.95 -1.20
CA ARG A 224 19.03 -24.21 -1.04
C ARG A 224 17.73 -23.96 -0.32
N ASP A 225 16.63 -24.52 -0.82
CA ASP A 225 15.35 -24.61 -0.11
C ASP A 225 14.37 -25.51 -0.90
N GLU A 226 13.10 -25.57 -0.48
CA GLU A 226 12.00 -25.95 -1.38
C GLU A 226 11.42 -24.70 -2.04
N PHE A 227 11.53 -24.63 -3.37
CA PHE A 227 11.15 -23.44 -4.11
C PHE A 227 9.85 -23.63 -4.90
N PHE A 228 8.79 -22.98 -4.45
CA PHE A 228 7.52 -22.93 -5.18
C PHE A 228 7.67 -22.10 -6.48
N ARG A 229 7.32 -22.74 -7.60
CA ARG A 229 7.18 -22.20 -8.95
C ARG A 229 5.74 -21.75 -9.14
N VAL A 230 5.52 -20.45 -9.00
CA VAL A 230 4.18 -19.87 -9.04
C VAL A 230 3.64 -19.74 -10.46
N GLY A 231 2.33 -19.95 -10.61
CA GLY A 231 1.55 -19.68 -11.81
C GLY A 231 0.75 -18.39 -11.67
N ASP A 232 -0.31 -18.28 -12.48
CA ASP A 232 -1.23 -17.14 -12.46
C ASP A 232 -1.70 -16.79 -11.04
N PRO A 233 -1.81 -15.51 -10.66
CA PRO A 233 -1.67 -14.32 -11.52
C PRO A 233 -0.25 -13.73 -11.54
N TYR A 234 0.79 -14.52 -11.27
CA TYR A 234 2.18 -14.05 -11.34
C TYR A 234 2.53 -13.52 -12.73
N SER A 235 3.10 -12.32 -12.77
CA SER A 235 3.70 -11.71 -13.96
C SER A 235 4.65 -10.57 -13.54
N ARG A 236 5.76 -10.41 -14.28
CA ARG A 236 6.67 -9.26 -14.14
C ARG A 236 6.02 -7.92 -14.50
N GLU A 237 4.85 -7.94 -15.16
CA GLU A 237 4.02 -6.75 -15.40
C GLU A 237 3.20 -6.34 -14.18
N ARG A 238 3.11 -7.22 -13.16
CA ARG A 238 2.32 -7.01 -11.94
C ARG A 238 3.19 -6.78 -10.70
N VAL A 239 4.37 -7.40 -10.63
CA VAL A 239 5.24 -7.39 -9.44
C VAL A 239 6.65 -6.91 -9.75
N ARG A 240 7.32 -6.32 -8.74
CA ARG A 240 8.75 -6.02 -8.76
C ARG A 240 9.50 -7.24 -8.24
N VAL A 241 10.03 -8.05 -9.15
CA VAL A 241 10.84 -9.24 -8.83
C VAL A 241 12.18 -8.80 -8.26
N LEU A 242 12.51 -9.31 -7.08
CA LEU A 242 13.76 -9.03 -6.37
C LEU A 242 14.87 -9.96 -6.84
N PHE A 243 14.58 -11.26 -6.87
CA PHE A 243 15.45 -12.29 -7.43
C PHE A 243 14.64 -13.47 -7.97
N SER A 244 15.22 -14.16 -8.95
CA SER A 244 14.68 -15.34 -9.61
C SER A 244 15.75 -16.42 -9.71
N ILE A 245 15.37 -17.63 -10.07
CA ILE A 245 16.35 -18.65 -10.45
C ILE A 245 17.02 -18.23 -11.77
N ASP A 246 18.33 -18.40 -11.81
CA ASP A 246 19.15 -18.29 -13.00
C ASP A 246 19.12 -19.66 -13.71
N THR A 247 18.34 -19.76 -14.80
CA THR A 247 18.17 -21.01 -15.56
C THR A 247 19.40 -21.37 -16.37
N ASP A 248 20.30 -20.42 -16.64
CA ASP A 248 21.57 -20.68 -17.33
C ASP A 248 22.61 -21.30 -16.39
N LYS A 249 22.53 -20.98 -15.09
CA LYS A 249 23.46 -21.49 -14.05
C LYS A 249 22.89 -22.63 -13.21
N THR A 250 21.60 -22.91 -13.31
CA THR A 250 20.92 -23.98 -12.56
C THR A 250 20.56 -25.13 -13.48
N ASP A 251 20.99 -26.35 -13.16
CA ASP A 251 20.58 -27.53 -13.92
C ASP A 251 19.11 -27.88 -13.63
N LEU A 252 18.24 -27.43 -14.53
CA LEU A 252 16.82 -27.74 -14.52
C LEU A 252 16.47 -28.92 -15.46
N SER A 253 17.44 -29.69 -15.92
CA SER A 253 17.17 -30.86 -16.74
C SER A 253 16.50 -31.99 -15.93
N GLY A 254 15.79 -32.89 -16.63
CA GLY A 254 15.19 -34.08 -16.01
C GLY A 254 13.71 -33.96 -15.58
N LYS A 255 13.14 -32.75 -15.55
CA LYS A 255 11.69 -32.51 -15.42
C LYS A 255 11.24 -31.50 -16.49
N PRO A 256 10.01 -31.57 -17.01
CA PRO A 256 9.49 -30.54 -17.91
C PRO A 256 9.43 -29.18 -17.19
N PRO A 257 9.56 -28.05 -17.91
CA PRO A 257 9.41 -26.72 -17.32
C PRO A 257 8.06 -26.56 -16.60
N GLU A 258 8.07 -25.98 -15.40
CA GLU A 258 6.85 -25.67 -14.64
C GLU A 258 6.09 -24.48 -15.22
N ARG A 259 6.76 -23.66 -16.05
CA ARG A 259 6.20 -22.54 -16.80
C ARG A 259 6.75 -22.52 -18.22
N GLU A 260 5.94 -22.08 -19.17
CA GLU A 260 6.35 -21.94 -20.58
C GLU A 260 7.38 -20.83 -20.83
N ASP A 261 7.37 -19.78 -20.01
CA ASP A 261 8.28 -18.64 -20.10
C ASP A 261 9.59 -18.83 -19.33
N GLU A 262 9.74 -19.97 -18.62
CA GLU A 262 10.87 -20.29 -17.74
C GLU A 262 11.22 -19.19 -16.72
N ASP A 263 10.25 -18.35 -16.35
CA ASP A 263 10.44 -17.25 -15.41
C ASP A 263 10.08 -17.65 -13.98
N TYR A 264 11.10 -17.94 -13.16
CA TYR A 264 10.94 -18.47 -11.82
C TYR A 264 11.34 -17.45 -10.75
N ALA A 265 10.53 -16.39 -10.57
CA ALA A 265 10.72 -15.42 -9.49
C ALA A 265 10.53 -16.04 -8.10
N MET A 266 11.50 -15.79 -7.22
CA MET A 266 11.55 -16.39 -5.87
C MET A 266 11.28 -15.39 -4.75
N ALA A 267 11.37 -14.09 -5.03
CA ALA A 267 10.85 -13.06 -4.15
C ALA A 267 10.43 -11.82 -4.93
N TRP A 268 9.40 -11.13 -4.46
CA TRP A 268 8.94 -9.89 -5.06
C TRP A 268 8.27 -8.96 -4.04
N VAL A 269 8.18 -7.70 -4.43
CA VAL A 269 7.33 -6.71 -3.78
C VAL A 269 6.31 -6.15 -4.76
N ARG A 270 5.20 -5.67 -4.23
CA ARG A 270 4.24 -4.85 -4.98
C ARG A 270 3.50 -3.91 -4.05
N HIS A 271 2.90 -2.89 -4.63
CA HIS A 271 1.76 -2.24 -4.00
C HIS A 271 0.45 -2.87 -4.47
N TYR A 272 -0.51 -3.00 -3.56
CA TYR A 272 -1.91 -3.32 -3.85
C TYR A 272 -2.78 -2.27 -3.17
N GLY A 273 -3.32 -1.33 -3.94
CA GLY A 273 -3.78 -0.04 -3.39
C GLY A 273 -2.62 0.76 -2.79
N ARG A 274 -2.73 1.14 -1.51
CA ARG A 274 -1.65 1.71 -0.69
C ARG A 274 -0.81 0.66 0.05
N GLY A 275 -1.32 -0.56 0.18
CA GLY A 275 -0.67 -1.63 0.93
C GLY A 275 0.65 -2.06 0.31
N ARG A 276 1.61 -2.37 1.17
CA ARG A 276 2.95 -2.86 0.80
C ARG A 276 2.94 -4.36 0.95
N VAL A 277 3.10 -5.06 -0.17
CA VAL A 277 3.03 -6.52 -0.23
C VAL A 277 4.40 -7.07 -0.54
N PHE A 278 4.85 -8.04 0.26
CA PHE A 278 6.06 -8.81 0.04
C PHE A 278 5.73 -10.30 -0.01
N TYR A 279 6.37 -11.01 -0.92
CA TYR A 279 6.40 -12.47 -0.91
C TYR A 279 7.81 -12.99 -1.15
N SER A 280 8.16 -14.09 -0.48
CA SER A 280 9.33 -14.91 -0.83
C SER A 280 8.97 -16.39 -0.81
N SER A 281 9.37 -17.13 -1.84
CA SER A 281 9.29 -18.59 -1.91
C SER A 281 10.20 -19.29 -0.91
N VAL A 282 11.26 -18.58 -0.48
CA VAL A 282 12.22 -19.05 0.53
C VAL A 282 11.57 -18.99 1.91
N GLY A 283 11.67 -20.06 2.67
CA GLY A 283 11.08 -20.22 3.99
C GLY A 283 10.54 -21.62 4.30
N HIS A 284 10.79 -22.61 3.43
CA HIS A 284 10.38 -23.99 3.67
C HIS A 284 11.18 -24.65 4.78
N ASN A 285 12.51 -24.58 4.69
CA ASN A 285 13.39 -25.22 5.65
C ASN A 285 13.66 -24.32 6.87
N PRO A 286 13.76 -24.89 8.09
CA PRO A 286 14.12 -24.15 9.31
C PRO A 286 15.38 -23.27 9.19
N TYR A 287 16.37 -23.73 8.42
CA TYR A 287 17.67 -23.07 8.36
C TYR A 287 17.65 -21.69 7.71
N GLN A 288 16.61 -21.37 6.94
CA GLN A 288 16.41 -20.01 6.40
C GLN A 288 16.22 -18.96 7.50
N PHE A 289 15.74 -19.38 8.68
CA PHE A 289 15.47 -18.49 9.81
C PHE A 289 16.59 -18.47 10.85
N TRP A 290 17.76 -19.01 10.51
CA TRP A 290 19.02 -18.79 11.23
C TRP A 290 20.20 -18.46 10.29
N ASP A 291 19.93 -18.22 9.01
CA ASP A 291 20.91 -17.69 8.07
C ASP A 291 20.98 -16.16 8.23
N PRO A 292 22.15 -15.57 8.55
CA PRO A 292 22.27 -14.13 8.78
C PRO A 292 21.85 -13.25 7.58
N ILE A 293 22.12 -13.70 6.34
CA ILE A 293 21.79 -12.94 5.13
C ILE A 293 20.28 -12.94 4.94
N MET A 294 19.64 -14.11 5.09
CA MET A 294 18.19 -14.24 4.99
C MET A 294 17.47 -13.49 6.12
N LEU A 295 17.98 -13.50 7.34
CA LEU A 295 17.40 -12.73 8.44
C LEU A 295 17.50 -11.22 8.21
N GLU A 296 18.61 -10.72 7.66
CA GLU A 296 18.68 -9.31 7.24
C GLU A 296 17.69 -8.99 6.11
N PHE A 297 17.54 -9.88 5.13
CA PHE A 297 16.54 -9.73 4.06
C PHE A 297 15.12 -9.65 4.61
N TYR A 298 14.75 -10.54 5.52
CA TYR A 298 13.43 -10.55 6.14
C TYR A 298 13.20 -9.36 7.08
N LEU A 299 14.23 -8.85 7.75
CA LEU A 299 14.13 -7.60 8.52
C LEU A 299 13.79 -6.42 7.60
N ARG A 300 14.47 -6.30 6.46
CA ARG A 300 14.18 -5.28 5.44
C ARG A 300 12.78 -5.43 4.88
N ALA A 301 12.36 -6.66 4.58
CA ALA A 301 11.00 -6.95 4.13
C ALA A 301 9.94 -6.58 5.18
N ALA A 302 10.19 -6.89 6.47
CA ALA A 302 9.32 -6.51 7.57
C ALA A 302 9.19 -4.99 7.69
N GLN A 303 10.32 -4.25 7.68
CA GLN A 303 10.29 -2.79 7.72
C GLN A 303 9.62 -2.17 6.50
N PHE A 304 9.71 -2.80 5.33
CA PHE A 304 8.99 -2.38 4.14
C PHE A 304 7.47 -2.55 4.32
N VAL A 305 6.98 -3.73 4.70
CA VAL A 305 5.53 -3.93 4.86
C VAL A 305 4.94 -3.07 5.98
N LEU A 306 5.71 -2.85 7.06
CA LEU A 306 5.36 -1.95 8.16
C LEU A 306 5.40 -0.46 7.78
N GLY A 307 6.03 -0.09 6.65
CA GLY A 307 6.06 1.27 6.13
C GLY A 307 7.22 2.14 6.64
N ASP A 308 8.23 1.57 7.30
CA ASP A 308 9.40 2.31 7.76
C ASP A 308 10.50 2.39 6.69
N LEU A 309 10.68 1.31 5.91
CA LEU A 309 11.66 1.25 4.83
C LEU A 309 10.97 1.50 3.48
N ASP A 310 11.14 2.70 2.94
CA ASP A 310 10.70 3.04 1.59
C ASP A 310 11.44 2.19 0.54
N ALA A 311 10.68 1.54 -0.35
CA ALA A 311 11.23 0.79 -1.46
C ALA A 311 10.32 0.88 -2.70
N PRO A 312 10.89 0.96 -3.92
CA PRO A 312 10.13 1.03 -5.15
C PRO A 312 9.38 -0.27 -5.44
N THR A 313 8.20 -0.17 -6.05
CA THR A 313 7.39 -1.34 -6.41
C THR A 313 6.86 -1.31 -7.84
N ILE A 314 7.39 -0.44 -8.72
CA ILE A 314 6.98 -0.46 -10.11
C ILE A 314 7.32 -1.85 -10.68
N PRO A 315 6.38 -2.51 -11.39
CA PRO A 315 6.62 -3.87 -11.88
C PRO A 315 7.87 -3.98 -12.74
N SER A 316 8.60 -5.09 -12.63
CA SER A 316 9.90 -5.27 -13.28
C SER A 316 9.85 -5.07 -14.80
N ALA A 317 8.75 -5.47 -15.46
CA ALA A 317 8.58 -5.30 -16.90
C ALA A 317 8.37 -3.84 -17.34
N ARG A 318 8.07 -2.93 -16.41
CA ARG A 318 7.85 -1.50 -16.69
C ARG A 318 9.06 -0.63 -16.37
N LEU A 319 10.15 -1.22 -15.88
CA LEU A 319 11.36 -0.46 -15.59
C LEU A 319 12.04 0.00 -16.87
N THR A 320 12.42 1.26 -16.85
CA THR A 320 13.33 1.88 -17.80
C THR A 320 14.31 2.73 -17.00
N PRO A 321 15.46 3.15 -17.57
CA PRO A 321 16.35 4.07 -16.90
C PRO A 321 15.67 5.35 -16.40
N ALA A 322 14.63 5.83 -17.11
CA ALA A 322 13.86 7.01 -16.71
C ALA A 322 12.95 6.74 -15.49
N ILE A 323 12.33 5.56 -15.44
CA ILE A 323 11.53 5.13 -14.30
C ILE A 323 12.41 4.92 -13.07
N GLU A 324 13.58 4.28 -13.21
CA GLU A 324 14.53 4.13 -12.10
C GLU A 324 15.05 5.48 -11.60
N ALA A 325 15.30 6.43 -12.51
CA ALA A 325 15.62 7.81 -12.14
C ALA A 325 14.47 8.47 -11.36
N GLN A 326 13.21 8.28 -11.78
CA GLN A 326 12.04 8.76 -11.04
C GLN A 326 11.95 8.14 -9.64
N GLU A 327 12.16 6.82 -9.51
CA GLU A 327 12.20 6.12 -8.22
C GLU A 327 13.29 6.68 -7.30
N LYS A 328 14.50 6.91 -7.83
CA LYS A 328 15.61 7.53 -7.07
C LYS A 328 15.29 8.94 -6.58
N LEU A 329 14.56 9.72 -7.37
CA LEU A 329 14.09 11.06 -6.99
C LEU A 329 12.89 11.02 -6.01
N GLY A 330 12.20 9.87 -5.90
CA GLY A 330 10.92 9.76 -5.21
C GLY A 330 9.80 10.50 -5.93
N TRP A 331 9.89 10.61 -7.26
CA TRP A 331 8.95 11.35 -8.10
C TRP A 331 8.01 10.40 -8.83
N ARG A 332 6.73 10.75 -8.89
CA ARG A 332 5.66 9.91 -9.45
C ARG A 332 4.91 10.67 -10.53
N LEU A 333 5.12 10.30 -11.79
CA LEU A 333 4.35 10.83 -12.93
C LEU A 333 3.08 10.01 -13.14
N GLY A 334 1.93 10.67 -13.22
CA GLY A 334 0.69 9.98 -13.55
C GLY A 334 -0.31 10.88 -14.24
N ILE A 335 -1.27 10.29 -14.93
CA ILE A 335 -2.34 11.06 -15.58
C ILE A 335 -3.19 11.76 -14.51
N THR A 336 -3.55 13.02 -14.74
CA THR A 336 -4.74 13.61 -14.12
C THR A 336 -5.94 13.24 -14.98
N ALA A 337 -6.94 12.55 -14.44
CA ALA A 337 -8.03 12.01 -15.26
C ALA A 337 -8.81 13.07 -16.05
N TYR A 338 -8.69 14.37 -15.72
CA TYR A 338 -9.27 15.44 -16.52
C TYR A 338 -8.74 15.47 -17.96
N THR A 339 -7.51 15.04 -18.20
CA THR A 339 -6.95 14.80 -19.56
C THR A 339 -7.88 13.92 -20.41
N PHE A 340 -8.54 12.94 -19.80
CA PHE A 340 -9.43 11.99 -20.46
C PHE A 340 -10.88 12.05 -19.96
N HIS A 341 -11.34 13.19 -19.44
CA HIS A 341 -12.71 13.32 -18.87
C HIS A 341 -13.84 13.07 -19.89
N ARG A 342 -13.52 13.11 -21.20
CA ARG A 342 -14.46 12.76 -22.29
C ARG A 342 -14.65 11.25 -22.48
N TYR A 343 -13.83 10.46 -21.81
CA TYR A 343 -13.91 9.01 -21.74
C TYR A 343 -14.39 8.57 -20.35
N THR A 344 -14.82 7.32 -20.26
CA THR A 344 -15.08 6.67 -18.97
C THR A 344 -13.78 6.47 -18.18
N LEU A 345 -13.88 6.23 -16.88
CA LEU A 345 -12.73 5.93 -16.03
C LEU A 345 -11.98 4.68 -16.52
N PHE A 346 -12.69 3.62 -16.94
CA PHE A 346 -12.06 2.40 -17.43
C PHE A 346 -11.20 2.67 -18.68
N GLU A 347 -11.73 3.44 -19.64
CA GLU A 347 -10.97 3.86 -20.82
C GLU A 347 -9.79 4.78 -20.44
N ALA A 348 -9.93 5.64 -19.43
CA ALA A 348 -8.85 6.49 -18.94
C ALA A 348 -7.71 5.66 -18.29
N ILE A 349 -8.04 4.59 -17.57
CA ILE A 349 -7.05 3.65 -17.01
C ILE A 349 -6.31 2.93 -18.15
N GLU A 350 -7.02 2.41 -19.15
CA GLU A 350 -6.42 1.77 -20.34
C GLU A 350 -5.48 2.73 -21.07
N LYS A 351 -5.91 3.97 -21.30
CA LYS A 351 -5.09 5.00 -21.93
C LYS A 351 -3.85 5.34 -21.11
N THR A 352 -3.97 5.35 -19.78
CA THR A 352 -2.81 5.55 -18.88
C THR A 352 -1.77 4.45 -19.09
N ASN A 353 -2.22 3.19 -19.19
CA ASN A 353 -1.33 2.07 -19.50
C ASN A 353 -0.72 2.20 -20.91
N GLN A 354 -1.50 2.60 -21.92
CA GLN A 354 -1.01 2.81 -23.30
C GLN A 354 0.11 3.87 -23.39
N VAL A 355 0.05 4.93 -22.57
CA VAL A 355 1.13 5.93 -22.47
C VAL A 355 2.39 5.34 -21.79
N GLY A 356 2.25 4.24 -21.06
CA GLY A 356 3.32 3.60 -20.30
C GLY A 356 3.44 4.08 -18.85
N LEU A 357 2.42 4.76 -18.31
CA LEU A 357 2.45 5.30 -16.96
C LEU A 357 1.90 4.31 -15.92
N ALA A 358 2.49 4.32 -14.72
CA ALA A 358 2.10 3.47 -13.60
C ALA A 358 1.03 4.09 -12.69
N TYR A 359 0.70 5.37 -12.90
CA TYR A 359 -0.14 6.12 -11.98
C TYR A 359 -1.22 6.92 -12.69
N ILE A 360 -2.39 7.02 -12.06
CA ILE A 360 -3.53 7.86 -12.47
C ILE A 360 -4.08 8.61 -11.25
N GLY A 361 -4.80 9.70 -11.47
CA GLY A 361 -5.72 10.27 -10.49
C GLY A 361 -7.17 10.20 -10.98
N GLY A 362 -8.13 9.97 -10.09
CA GLY A 362 -9.56 9.92 -10.42
C GLY A 362 -10.26 11.29 -10.43
N LEU A 363 -11.50 11.30 -10.93
CA LEU A 363 -12.44 12.41 -10.89
C LEU A 363 -13.80 11.91 -10.37
N ASP A 364 -14.35 12.56 -9.35
CA ASP A 364 -15.60 12.13 -8.69
C ASP A 364 -16.86 12.23 -9.56
N PHE A 365 -16.78 12.98 -10.67
CA PHE A 365 -17.86 13.14 -11.64
C PHE A 365 -17.66 12.34 -12.94
N GLN A 366 -16.56 11.60 -13.08
CA GLN A 366 -16.31 10.78 -14.28
C GLN A 366 -17.11 9.47 -14.19
N LYS A 367 -17.77 9.10 -15.30
CA LYS A 367 -18.50 7.83 -15.40
C LYS A 367 -17.52 6.66 -15.34
N VAL A 368 -17.84 5.64 -14.54
CA VAL A 368 -16.94 4.49 -14.33
C VAL A 368 -16.72 3.71 -15.61
N GLY A 369 -17.80 3.26 -16.26
CA GLY A 369 -17.73 2.45 -17.47
C GLY A 369 -19.12 2.11 -17.99
N LYS A 370 -19.18 1.37 -19.10
CA LYS A 370 -20.45 0.97 -19.72
C LYS A 370 -21.34 0.11 -18.80
N ASP A 371 -20.73 -0.79 -18.04
CA ASP A 371 -21.44 -1.73 -17.16
C ASP A 371 -21.72 -1.16 -15.75
N ILE A 372 -21.10 -0.02 -15.43
CA ILE A 372 -21.28 0.72 -14.17
C ILE A 372 -21.61 2.17 -14.53
N ASP A 373 -22.89 2.46 -14.80
CA ASP A 373 -23.38 3.80 -15.20
C ASP A 373 -23.50 4.78 -14.01
N LYS A 374 -22.49 4.79 -13.15
CA LYS A 374 -22.36 5.70 -12.01
C LYS A 374 -21.08 6.50 -12.13
N ASN A 375 -21.02 7.60 -11.40
CA ASN A 375 -19.79 8.37 -11.29
C ASN A 375 -18.85 7.70 -10.29
N PHE A 376 -17.54 7.95 -10.43
CA PHE A 376 -16.51 7.38 -9.59
C PHE A 376 -16.40 8.09 -8.23
N ASN A 377 -17.33 7.81 -7.31
CA ASN A 377 -17.39 8.48 -6.02
C ASN A 377 -17.96 7.59 -4.91
N ALA A 378 -18.23 8.19 -3.74
CA ALA A 378 -18.71 7.49 -2.54
C ALA A 378 -20.10 6.82 -2.68
N GLN A 379 -20.80 6.98 -3.81
CA GLN A 379 -22.07 6.29 -4.06
C GLN A 379 -21.91 4.91 -4.75
N LEU A 380 -20.68 4.51 -5.10
CA LEU A 380 -20.40 3.16 -5.57
C LEU A 380 -20.52 2.14 -4.43
N SER A 381 -21.09 0.98 -4.75
CA SER A 381 -21.12 -0.18 -3.87
C SER A 381 -19.75 -0.86 -3.80
N ASP A 382 -19.57 -1.75 -2.82
CA ASP A 382 -18.29 -2.47 -2.65
C ASP A 382 -17.92 -3.33 -3.86
N GLU A 383 -18.90 -3.95 -4.52
CA GLU A 383 -18.69 -4.71 -5.77
C GLU A 383 -18.29 -3.81 -6.94
N GLU A 384 -18.87 -2.61 -7.05
CA GLU A 384 -18.49 -1.65 -8.08
C GLU A 384 -17.08 -1.09 -7.84
N LEU A 385 -16.75 -0.79 -6.58
CA LEU A 385 -15.38 -0.39 -6.19
C LEU A 385 -14.39 -1.51 -6.45
N LYS A 386 -14.77 -2.77 -6.18
CA LYS A 386 -13.94 -3.94 -6.51
C LYS A 386 -13.68 -4.03 -8.00
N ALA A 387 -14.69 -3.84 -8.85
CA ALA A 387 -14.51 -3.82 -10.30
C ALA A 387 -13.49 -2.75 -10.75
N VAL A 388 -13.52 -1.56 -10.15
CA VAL A 388 -12.51 -0.51 -10.42
C VAL A 388 -11.11 -0.95 -9.96
N ARG A 389 -10.99 -1.54 -8.77
CA ARG A 389 -9.71 -2.03 -8.24
C ARG A 389 -9.11 -3.13 -9.13
N LEU A 390 -9.94 -4.04 -9.62
CA LEU A 390 -9.53 -5.08 -10.56
C LEU A 390 -9.09 -4.49 -11.90
N LYS A 391 -9.82 -3.49 -12.43
CA LYS A 391 -9.41 -2.80 -13.66
C LYS A 391 -8.05 -2.10 -13.52
N LEU A 392 -7.81 -1.44 -12.39
CA LEU A 392 -6.51 -0.84 -12.06
C LEU A 392 -5.39 -1.90 -12.02
N ASP A 393 -5.64 -3.02 -11.34
CA ASP A 393 -4.69 -4.14 -11.23
C ASP A 393 -4.43 -4.83 -12.57
N ASP A 394 -5.44 -5.03 -13.42
CA ASP A 394 -5.31 -5.61 -14.77
C ASP A 394 -4.46 -4.73 -15.69
N GLU A 395 -4.54 -3.41 -15.55
CA GLU A 395 -3.78 -2.45 -16.36
C GLU A 395 -2.42 -2.08 -15.75
N GLY A 396 -2.06 -2.63 -14.58
CA GLY A 396 -0.82 -2.31 -13.89
C GLY A 396 -0.71 -0.83 -13.48
N VAL A 397 -1.86 -0.19 -13.19
CA VAL A 397 -1.98 1.23 -12.84
C VAL A 397 -2.46 1.37 -11.40
N ARG A 398 -1.90 2.32 -10.65
CA ARG A 398 -2.36 2.70 -9.31
C ARG A 398 -3.00 4.09 -9.30
N MET A 399 -4.09 4.22 -8.56
CA MET A 399 -4.74 5.51 -8.36
C MET A 399 -4.20 6.19 -7.10
N LEU A 400 -3.39 7.25 -7.27
CA LEU A 400 -2.76 7.95 -6.14
C LEU A 400 -3.61 9.09 -5.60
N THR A 401 -4.34 9.77 -6.48
CA THR A 401 -5.09 11.00 -6.17
C THR A 401 -6.52 10.90 -6.67
N CYS A 402 -7.43 11.68 -6.11
CA CYS A 402 -8.76 11.86 -6.70
C CYS A 402 -9.21 13.31 -6.53
N PHE A 403 -9.60 13.95 -7.62
CA PHE A 403 -10.31 15.22 -7.55
C PHE A 403 -11.74 14.95 -7.13
N TYR A 404 -12.15 15.57 -6.02
CA TYR A 404 -13.47 15.43 -5.44
C TYR A 404 -14.12 16.81 -5.41
N SER A 405 -15.13 17.02 -6.26
CA SER A 405 -15.71 18.34 -6.55
C SER A 405 -16.20 19.06 -5.30
N VAL A 406 -16.83 18.33 -4.39
CA VAL A 406 -17.27 18.85 -3.09
C VAL A 406 -17.08 17.78 -2.03
N ILE A 407 -16.14 18.00 -1.10
CA ILE A 407 -16.09 17.25 0.15
C ILE A 407 -17.09 17.93 1.10
N PRO A 408 -18.16 17.26 1.54
CA PRO A 408 -19.11 17.86 2.46
C PRO A 408 -18.43 18.25 3.78
N GLY A 409 -18.78 19.42 4.34
CA GLY A 409 -18.16 19.93 5.57
C GLY A 409 -18.71 19.36 6.88
N ASP A 410 -19.61 18.38 6.80
CA ASP A 410 -20.20 17.66 7.93
C ASP A 410 -19.59 16.26 8.12
N ASP A 411 -19.74 15.71 9.33
CA ASP A 411 -19.17 14.42 9.74
C ASP A 411 -19.61 13.23 8.88
N GLU A 412 -20.87 13.18 8.47
CA GLU A 412 -21.40 12.05 7.71
C GLU A 412 -20.85 12.08 6.29
N GLY A 413 -20.90 13.24 5.64
CA GLY A 413 -20.40 13.43 4.29
C GLY A 413 -18.88 13.29 4.18
N CYS A 414 -18.10 13.85 5.12
CA CYS A 414 -16.65 13.61 5.19
C CYS A 414 -16.37 12.11 5.33
N ARG A 415 -17.02 11.42 6.28
CA ARG A 415 -16.79 9.98 6.49
C ARG A 415 -17.04 9.16 5.23
N ALA A 416 -18.10 9.46 4.48
CA ALA A 416 -18.39 8.76 3.23
C ALA A 416 -17.28 8.94 2.18
N VAL A 417 -16.76 10.15 2.02
CA VAL A 417 -15.69 10.45 1.05
C VAL A 417 -14.36 9.81 1.46
N PHE A 418 -13.99 9.89 2.74
CA PHE A 418 -12.74 9.34 3.24
C PHE A 418 -12.74 7.80 3.30
N GLU A 419 -13.87 7.16 3.62
CA GLU A 419 -14.01 5.71 3.48
C GLU A 419 -13.89 5.25 2.03
N PHE A 420 -14.52 5.98 1.10
CA PHE A 420 -14.34 5.73 -0.33
C PHE A 420 -12.86 5.83 -0.74
N ALA A 421 -12.19 6.91 -0.31
CA ALA A 421 -10.78 7.13 -0.62
C ALA A 421 -9.88 6.02 -0.05
N ARG A 422 -10.13 5.58 1.19
CA ARG A 422 -9.43 4.45 1.83
C ARG A 422 -9.65 3.15 1.06
N LYS A 423 -10.89 2.82 0.71
CA LYS A 423 -11.25 1.60 -0.05
C LYS A 423 -10.63 1.58 -1.46
N MET A 424 -10.35 2.75 -2.03
CA MET A 424 -9.69 2.90 -3.33
C MET A 424 -8.18 3.15 -3.23
N GLY A 425 -7.59 3.14 -2.03
CA GLY A 425 -6.16 3.33 -1.84
C GLY A 425 -5.66 4.71 -2.31
N ILE A 426 -6.50 5.73 -2.21
CA ILE A 426 -6.15 7.11 -2.55
C ILE A 426 -5.29 7.70 -1.42
N GLU A 427 -4.15 8.31 -1.77
CA GLU A 427 -3.23 8.95 -0.84
C GLU A 427 -3.54 10.43 -0.63
N THR A 428 -4.16 11.08 -1.62
CA THR A 428 -4.44 12.52 -1.59
C THR A 428 -5.74 12.85 -2.32
N LEU A 429 -6.70 13.41 -1.60
CA LEU A 429 -7.88 14.04 -2.16
C LEU A 429 -7.52 15.46 -2.63
N ILE A 430 -8.03 15.84 -3.79
CA ILE A 430 -7.87 17.18 -4.37
C ILE A 430 -9.25 17.82 -4.36
N SER A 431 -9.39 19.01 -3.79
CA SER A 431 -10.69 19.69 -3.71
C SER A 431 -10.53 21.19 -3.49
N GLU A 432 -11.63 21.94 -3.60
CA GLU A 432 -11.73 23.36 -3.26
C GLU A 432 -12.83 23.58 -2.22
N PRO A 433 -12.64 23.09 -0.99
CA PRO A 433 -13.69 23.16 0.02
C PRO A 433 -13.95 24.62 0.43
N PRO A 434 -15.16 24.95 0.90
CA PRO A 434 -15.38 26.18 1.66
C PRO A 434 -14.41 26.26 2.84
N VAL A 435 -13.89 27.45 3.16
CA VAL A 435 -12.87 27.63 4.20
C VAL A 435 -13.37 27.13 5.56
N GLU A 436 -14.65 27.29 5.85
CA GLU A 436 -15.32 26.84 7.06
C GLU A 436 -15.43 25.30 7.19
N ALA A 437 -15.31 24.56 6.09
CA ALA A 437 -15.36 23.09 6.09
C ALA A 437 -13.99 22.47 6.42
N LEU A 438 -12.90 23.24 6.32
CA LEU A 438 -11.54 22.72 6.42
C LEU A 438 -11.23 22.11 7.79
N ASP A 439 -11.81 22.62 8.89
CA ASP A 439 -11.54 22.07 10.21
C ASP A 439 -12.12 20.64 10.37
N THR A 440 -13.30 20.39 9.81
CA THR A 440 -13.88 19.05 9.74
C THR A 440 -13.03 18.16 8.84
N ILE A 441 -12.69 18.63 7.64
CA ILE A 441 -11.93 17.86 6.65
C ILE A 441 -10.54 17.49 7.19
N GLU A 442 -9.86 18.42 7.86
CA GLU A 442 -8.54 18.20 8.47
C GLU A 442 -8.57 17.11 9.53
N ARG A 443 -9.60 17.06 10.38
CA ARG A 443 -9.78 15.96 11.33
C ARG A 443 -9.92 14.60 10.64
N PHE A 444 -10.64 14.55 9.51
CA PHE A 444 -10.76 13.31 8.73
C PHE A 444 -9.47 12.96 7.98
N CYS A 445 -8.71 13.95 7.52
CA CYS A 445 -7.37 13.73 6.98
C CYS A 445 -6.47 13.03 8.00
N ASP A 446 -6.51 13.45 9.26
CA ASP A 446 -5.75 12.84 10.36
C ASP A 446 -6.28 11.44 10.72
N GLU A 447 -7.61 11.27 10.80
CA GLU A 447 -8.25 9.98 11.14
C GLU A 447 -7.96 8.88 10.11
N TYR A 448 -7.88 9.24 8.82
CA TYR A 448 -7.72 8.29 7.72
C TYR A 448 -6.30 8.22 7.16
N ASP A 449 -5.38 9.08 7.61
CA ASP A 449 -4.08 9.28 6.99
C ASP A 449 -4.21 9.50 5.46
N ILE A 450 -5.05 10.47 5.09
CA ILE A 450 -5.30 10.87 3.69
C ILE A 450 -5.16 12.37 3.59
N LYS A 451 -4.28 12.84 2.69
CA LYS A 451 -4.01 14.28 2.53
C LYS A 451 -5.15 14.97 1.78
N LEU A 452 -5.36 16.26 2.08
CA LEU A 452 -6.07 17.19 1.23
C LEU A 452 -5.05 18.09 0.52
N ALA A 453 -5.12 18.14 -0.81
CA ALA A 453 -4.43 19.12 -1.62
C ALA A 453 -5.45 20.12 -2.18
N ILE A 454 -5.43 21.35 -1.65
CA ILE A 454 -6.33 22.43 -2.05
C ILE A 454 -5.97 22.87 -3.47
N HIS A 455 -6.94 22.79 -4.37
CA HIS A 455 -6.79 23.13 -5.78
C HIS A 455 -7.02 24.61 -6.06
N ASN A 456 -6.46 25.11 -7.17
CA ASN A 456 -6.62 26.48 -7.62
C ASN A 456 -7.16 26.56 -9.05
N HIS A 457 -8.17 27.41 -9.26
CA HIS A 457 -8.54 27.94 -10.57
C HIS A 457 -8.18 29.45 -10.63
N ASP A 458 -8.80 30.18 -11.57
CA ASP A 458 -8.72 31.62 -11.68
C ASP A 458 -9.30 32.35 -10.44
N PRO A 459 -9.05 33.68 -10.27
CA PRO A 459 -9.54 34.44 -9.11
C PRO A 459 -11.06 34.45 -8.91
N LYS A 460 -11.85 34.21 -9.96
CA LYS A 460 -13.31 34.20 -9.89
C LYS A 460 -13.81 32.84 -9.42
N ALA A 461 -13.21 31.75 -9.90
CA ALA A 461 -13.56 30.40 -9.53
C ALA A 461 -13.04 30.03 -8.12
N SER A 462 -11.82 30.45 -7.77
CA SER A 462 -11.16 30.11 -6.51
C SER A 462 -10.72 31.34 -5.72
N PRO A 463 -11.63 32.22 -5.28
CA PRO A 463 -11.29 33.53 -4.70
C PRO A 463 -10.37 33.44 -3.46
N HIS A 464 -10.37 32.31 -2.75
CA HIS A 464 -9.52 32.08 -1.58
C HIS A 464 -8.20 31.35 -1.90
N TYR A 465 -8.10 30.67 -3.06
CA TYR A 465 -7.01 29.72 -3.35
C TYR A 465 -6.24 30.00 -4.66
N TRP A 466 -6.69 30.97 -5.46
CA TRP A 466 -6.21 31.20 -6.82
C TRP A 466 -4.71 31.49 -6.96
N SER A 467 -4.04 32.01 -5.92
CA SER A 467 -2.60 32.34 -5.93
C SER A 467 -1.84 31.58 -4.84
N PRO A 468 -0.50 31.39 -5.00
CA PRO A 468 0.34 30.77 -3.98
C PRO A 468 0.21 31.42 -2.59
N GLU A 469 0.18 32.74 -2.52
CA GLU A 469 0.04 33.49 -1.26
C GLU A 469 -1.34 33.33 -0.66
N ALA A 470 -2.39 33.32 -1.50
CA ALA A 470 -3.77 33.17 -1.06
C ALA A 470 -4.00 31.79 -0.42
N VAL A 471 -3.59 30.72 -1.09
CA VAL A 471 -3.73 29.36 -0.56
C VAL A 471 -2.83 29.13 0.67
N MET A 472 -1.62 29.68 0.69
CA MET A 472 -0.74 29.54 1.86
C MET A 472 -1.27 30.27 3.10
N LYS A 473 -1.99 31.38 2.92
CA LYS A 473 -2.69 32.04 4.03
C LYS A 473 -3.81 31.15 4.61
N VAL A 474 -4.45 30.32 3.79
CA VAL A 474 -5.46 29.35 4.25
C VAL A 474 -4.81 28.16 4.96
N CYS A 475 -3.62 27.75 4.52
CA CYS A 475 -2.82 26.69 5.14
C CYS A 475 -2.13 27.12 6.44
N GLU A 476 -2.11 28.40 6.78
CA GLU A 476 -1.46 28.92 7.99
C GLU A 476 -2.12 28.32 9.24
N GLY A 477 -1.32 27.70 10.10
CA GLY A 477 -1.80 27.05 11.32
C GLY A 477 -2.38 25.64 11.15
N ARG A 478 -2.53 25.13 9.91
CA ARG A 478 -3.04 23.78 9.64
C ARG A 478 -1.97 22.70 9.78
N GLY A 479 -2.40 21.49 10.10
CA GLY A 479 -1.61 20.29 10.24
C GLY A 479 -0.93 19.83 8.93
N PRO A 480 -0.14 18.75 9.01
CA PRO A 480 0.69 18.27 7.90
C PRO A 480 -0.09 17.59 6.78
N HIS A 481 -1.39 17.31 6.96
CA HIS A 481 -2.22 16.69 5.93
C HIS A 481 -2.96 17.69 5.03
N ILE A 482 -2.85 18.99 5.30
CA ILE A 482 -3.41 20.04 4.44
C ILE A 482 -2.29 20.68 3.61
N GLY A 483 -2.41 20.61 2.30
CA GLY A 483 -1.44 21.18 1.37
C GLY A 483 -2.12 21.69 0.10
N VAL A 484 -1.33 21.78 -0.96
CA VAL A 484 -1.69 22.48 -2.20
C VAL A 484 -1.59 21.52 -3.38
N CYS A 485 -2.63 21.51 -4.21
CA CYS A 485 -2.59 21.00 -5.57
C CYS A 485 -2.35 22.20 -6.49
N ALA A 486 -1.10 22.41 -6.90
CA ALA A 486 -0.76 23.50 -7.80
C ALA A 486 -1.19 23.16 -9.23
N ASP A 487 -2.28 23.73 -9.69
CA ASP A 487 -2.54 23.85 -11.13
C ASP A 487 -1.73 25.02 -11.67
N ILE A 488 -0.61 24.65 -12.29
CA ILE A 488 0.34 25.62 -12.81
C ILE A 488 -0.17 26.26 -14.12
N GLY A 489 -1.14 25.65 -14.79
CA GLY A 489 -1.83 26.20 -15.94
C GLY A 489 -2.62 27.46 -15.55
N TYR A 490 -3.47 27.36 -14.53
CA TYR A 490 -4.20 28.53 -14.03
C TYR A 490 -3.29 29.64 -13.49
N TRP A 491 -2.21 29.27 -12.80
CA TRP A 491 -1.22 30.25 -12.35
C TRP A 491 -0.56 30.97 -13.52
N MET A 492 -0.10 30.26 -14.54
CA MET A 492 0.48 30.87 -15.74
C MET A 492 -0.50 31.78 -16.47
N ARG A 493 -1.77 31.35 -16.66
CA ARG A 493 -2.83 32.18 -17.26
C ARG A 493 -3.14 33.45 -16.45
N SER A 494 -2.90 33.39 -15.14
CA SER A 494 -3.06 34.52 -14.21
C SER A 494 -1.80 35.39 -14.08
N GLY A 495 -0.74 35.13 -14.86
CA GLY A 495 0.52 35.88 -14.83
C GLY A 495 1.42 35.57 -13.62
N ILE A 496 1.19 34.45 -12.93
CA ILE A 496 1.98 34.03 -11.78
C ILE A 496 3.23 33.28 -12.26
N ASP A 497 4.39 33.63 -11.70
CA ASP A 497 5.63 32.89 -11.95
C ASP A 497 5.63 31.58 -11.17
N ILE A 498 5.45 30.46 -11.88
CA ILE A 498 5.36 29.13 -11.29
C ILE A 498 6.66 28.68 -10.62
N ILE A 499 7.82 29.23 -10.98
CA ILE A 499 9.10 28.89 -10.34
C ILE A 499 9.17 29.58 -8.97
N ALA A 500 8.80 30.85 -8.90
CA ALA A 500 8.71 31.58 -7.64
C ALA A 500 7.65 30.97 -6.70
N ALA A 501 6.54 30.50 -7.28
CA ALA A 501 5.47 29.82 -6.54
C ALA A 501 5.98 28.58 -5.77
N VAL A 502 6.93 27.80 -6.32
CA VAL A 502 7.55 26.68 -5.59
C VAL A 502 8.16 27.15 -4.27
N GLY A 503 8.85 28.31 -4.28
CA GLY A 503 9.41 28.93 -3.08
C GLY A 503 8.37 29.38 -2.06
N THR A 504 7.21 29.87 -2.52
CA THR A 504 6.11 30.26 -1.65
C THR A 504 5.42 29.06 -0.99
N ILE A 505 5.21 27.97 -1.75
CA ILE A 505 4.48 26.79 -1.27
C ILE A 505 5.37 25.85 -0.44
N GLY A 506 6.60 25.59 -0.91
CA GLY A 506 7.55 24.68 -0.28
C GLY A 506 7.00 23.26 -0.07
N HIS A 507 7.21 22.71 1.14
CA HIS A 507 6.81 21.34 1.51
C HIS A 507 5.30 21.08 1.48
N ARG A 508 4.46 22.11 1.39
CA ARG A 508 3.00 21.95 1.24
C ARG A 508 2.58 21.65 -0.21
N LEU A 509 3.51 21.56 -1.15
CA LEU A 509 3.23 21.18 -2.53
C LEU A 509 2.99 19.66 -2.62
N PHE A 510 1.72 19.25 -2.50
CA PHE A 510 1.35 17.83 -2.45
C PHE A 510 1.06 17.25 -3.82
N VAL A 511 0.48 18.04 -4.73
CA VAL A 511 0.19 17.60 -6.09
C VAL A 511 0.51 18.75 -7.03
N VAL A 512 0.99 18.45 -8.23
CA VAL A 512 1.11 19.42 -9.32
C VAL A 512 0.21 18.96 -10.46
N GLN A 513 -0.81 19.72 -10.83
CA GLN A 513 -1.46 19.56 -12.13
C GLN A 513 -0.63 20.35 -13.13
N THR A 514 0.14 19.61 -13.92
CA THR A 514 1.21 20.16 -14.75
C THR A 514 0.68 20.44 -16.14
N HIS A 515 0.89 21.67 -16.60
CA HIS A 515 0.55 22.15 -17.94
C HIS A 515 1.77 22.84 -18.56
N ASP A 516 1.85 22.88 -19.88
CA ASP A 516 2.69 23.85 -20.59
C ASP A 516 1.81 24.61 -21.58
N LEU A 517 1.99 25.92 -21.69
CA LEU A 517 1.08 26.78 -22.45
C LEU A 517 1.79 27.39 -23.64
N HIS A 518 1.07 27.58 -24.75
CA HIS A 518 1.63 28.25 -25.93
C HIS A 518 1.92 29.74 -25.69
N GLU A 519 1.19 30.39 -24.76
CA GLU A 519 1.41 31.77 -24.32
C GLU A 519 1.01 31.99 -22.86
N LEU A 520 1.55 33.03 -22.21
CA LEU A 520 1.24 33.42 -20.83
C LEU A 520 0.13 34.49 -20.80
N SER A 521 -1.07 34.09 -21.21
CA SER A 521 -2.26 34.93 -21.23
C SER A 521 -3.46 34.13 -20.68
N PRO A 522 -4.58 34.79 -20.34
CA PRO A 522 -5.85 34.10 -20.07
C PRO A 522 -6.31 33.15 -21.19
N GLU A 523 -5.90 33.40 -22.43
CA GLU A 523 -6.23 32.62 -23.63
C GLU A 523 -5.27 31.43 -23.87
N GLY A 524 -4.22 31.27 -23.06
CA GLY A 524 -3.24 30.19 -23.16
C GLY A 524 -3.87 28.79 -23.09
N HIS A 525 -3.77 28.04 -24.18
CA HIS A 525 -4.11 26.61 -24.24
C HIS A 525 -2.86 25.74 -24.10
N ASP A 526 -3.09 24.48 -23.72
CA ASP A 526 -2.04 23.49 -23.50
C ASP A 526 -1.33 23.09 -24.80
N VAL A 527 -0.03 22.87 -24.68
CA VAL A 527 0.87 22.33 -25.71
C VAL A 527 1.77 21.27 -25.07
N PRO A 528 2.36 20.34 -25.86
CA PRO A 528 3.22 19.31 -25.31
C PRO A 528 4.32 19.89 -24.43
N TRP A 529 4.58 19.27 -23.28
CA TRP A 529 5.53 19.83 -22.31
C TRP A 529 6.92 20.03 -22.88
N GLY A 530 7.50 21.20 -22.59
CA GLY A 530 8.80 21.62 -23.10
C GLY A 530 8.73 22.34 -24.45
N THR A 531 7.54 22.48 -25.04
CA THR A 531 7.32 23.26 -26.27
C THR A 531 6.64 24.60 -26.03
N GLY A 532 6.08 24.80 -24.83
CA GLY A 532 5.41 26.03 -24.44
C GLY A 532 6.36 27.05 -23.82
N VAL A 533 5.77 28.13 -23.33
CA VAL A 533 6.47 29.25 -22.70
C VAL A 533 6.52 29.13 -21.17
N GLY A 534 6.00 28.04 -20.58
CA GLY A 534 5.88 27.86 -19.13
C GLY A 534 7.18 27.59 -18.38
N ARG A 535 8.30 27.38 -19.09
CA ARG A 535 9.63 27.10 -18.51
C ARG A 535 9.66 25.86 -17.59
N LEU A 536 8.93 24.80 -17.95
CA LEU A 536 8.73 23.60 -17.11
C LEU A 536 10.02 22.93 -16.61
N ARG A 537 11.10 22.93 -17.39
CA ARG A 537 12.39 22.38 -16.92
C ARG A 537 12.89 23.12 -15.67
N ALA A 538 12.85 24.45 -15.68
CA ALA A 538 13.30 25.26 -14.56
C ALA A 538 12.37 25.09 -13.34
N PHE A 539 11.06 24.87 -13.57
CA PHE A 539 10.13 24.50 -12.51
C PHE A 539 10.53 23.17 -11.84
N PHE A 540 10.77 22.10 -12.61
CA PHE A 540 11.19 20.82 -12.05
C PHE A 540 12.55 20.93 -11.33
N GLU A 541 13.51 21.64 -11.90
CA GLU A 541 14.81 21.90 -11.27
C GLU A 541 14.66 22.60 -9.91
N GLU A 542 13.72 23.55 -9.79
CA GLU A 542 13.44 24.24 -8.54
C GLU A 542 12.75 23.33 -7.51
N VAL A 543 11.78 22.50 -7.92
CA VAL A 543 11.15 21.49 -7.06
C VAL A 543 12.20 20.50 -6.53
N TYR A 544 13.11 20.04 -7.40
CA TYR A 544 14.23 19.16 -7.04
C TYR A 544 15.20 19.84 -6.07
N ARG A 545 15.60 21.08 -6.35
CA ARG A 545 16.51 21.86 -5.51
C ARG A 545 15.99 22.02 -4.08
N GLN A 546 14.67 22.11 -3.90
CA GLN A 546 14.03 22.20 -2.60
C GLN A 546 13.79 20.84 -1.93
N GLY A 547 14.09 19.72 -2.61
CA GLY A 547 13.88 18.37 -2.08
C GLY A 547 12.41 17.98 -1.95
N ILE A 548 11.51 18.65 -2.68
CA ILE A 548 10.07 18.42 -2.59
C ILE A 548 9.72 17.15 -3.36
N LYS A 549 8.86 16.32 -2.75
CA LYS A 549 8.36 15.06 -3.31
C LYS A 549 6.82 15.08 -3.29
N PRO A 550 6.17 15.65 -4.31
CA PRO A 550 4.72 15.63 -4.39
C PRO A 550 4.21 14.18 -4.41
N THR A 551 2.98 13.96 -3.93
CA THR A 551 2.25 12.71 -4.13
C THR A 551 2.25 12.31 -5.60
N LYS A 552 2.05 13.29 -6.49
CA LYS A 552 2.02 13.07 -7.93
C LYS A 552 2.34 14.34 -8.69
N PHE A 553 3.16 14.22 -9.73
CA PHE A 553 3.13 15.14 -10.87
C PHE A 553 2.04 14.66 -11.82
N GLY A 554 0.89 15.33 -11.78
CA GLY A 554 -0.27 15.05 -12.61
C GLY A 554 -0.08 15.60 -14.01
N LEU A 555 -0.07 14.72 -15.00
CA LEU A 555 -0.13 15.09 -16.40
C LEU A 555 -1.56 15.47 -16.75
N GLU A 556 -1.79 16.78 -16.81
CA GLU A 556 -3.05 17.35 -17.26
C GLU A 556 -2.86 18.01 -18.64
N TYR A 557 -3.52 17.46 -19.66
CA TYR A 557 -3.47 17.99 -21.01
C TYR A 557 -4.86 18.41 -21.45
N SER A 558 -5.12 19.70 -21.29
CA SER A 558 -6.43 20.34 -21.42
C SER A 558 -6.72 20.89 -22.81
N TYR A 559 -6.30 20.16 -23.85
CA TYR A 559 -6.50 20.50 -25.26
C TYR A 559 -6.63 19.23 -26.11
N ASN A 560 -7.27 19.34 -27.29
CA ASN A 560 -7.45 18.21 -28.22
C ASN A 560 -8.02 16.92 -27.59
N TRP A 561 -9.06 17.04 -26.75
CA TRP A 561 -9.54 15.99 -25.81
C TRP A 561 -9.76 14.57 -26.36
N TYR A 562 -10.06 14.42 -27.64
CA TYR A 562 -10.34 13.11 -28.26
C TYR A 562 -9.12 12.48 -28.93
N GLU A 563 -8.10 13.28 -29.24
CA GLU A 563 -6.94 12.86 -30.02
C GLU A 563 -5.60 13.28 -29.36
N SER A 564 -5.62 13.62 -28.07
CA SER A 564 -4.47 14.17 -27.33
C SER A 564 -3.37 13.16 -26.95
N MET A 565 -3.53 11.87 -27.30
CA MET A 565 -2.56 10.82 -26.93
C MET A 565 -1.13 11.15 -27.39
N PRO A 566 -0.87 11.59 -28.65
CA PRO A 566 0.49 11.92 -29.08
C PRO A 566 1.15 13.03 -28.24
N GLU A 567 0.39 14.06 -27.87
CA GLU A 567 0.86 15.18 -27.06
C GLU A 567 1.08 14.79 -25.58
N VAL A 568 0.21 13.93 -25.04
CA VAL A 568 0.37 13.33 -23.71
C VAL A 568 1.65 12.49 -23.65
N GLU A 569 1.89 11.62 -24.63
CA GLU A 569 3.12 10.84 -24.69
C GLU A 569 4.37 11.70 -24.85
N GLN A 570 4.30 12.77 -25.67
CA GLN A 570 5.41 13.71 -25.80
C GLN A 570 5.73 14.40 -24.47
N SER A 571 4.70 14.73 -23.70
CA SER A 571 4.82 15.35 -22.38
C SER A 571 5.44 14.40 -21.36
N ALA A 572 5.04 13.12 -21.37
CA ALA A 572 5.67 12.07 -20.55
C ALA A 572 7.17 11.90 -20.90
N ARG A 573 7.50 11.84 -22.20
CA ARG A 573 8.91 11.77 -22.65
C ARG A 573 9.75 12.99 -22.25
N PHE A 574 9.13 14.17 -22.17
CA PHE A 574 9.81 15.36 -21.64
C PHE A 574 10.17 15.18 -20.17
N PHE A 575 9.22 14.70 -19.36
CA PHE A 575 9.45 14.42 -17.93
C PHE A 575 10.54 13.36 -17.73
N ASP A 576 10.51 12.26 -18.49
CA ASP A 576 11.55 11.22 -18.47
C ASP A 576 12.95 11.78 -18.72
N LYS A 577 13.09 12.68 -19.70
CA LYS A 577 14.37 13.33 -19.99
C LYS A 577 14.84 14.20 -18.83
N VAL A 578 13.93 14.95 -18.20
CA VAL A 578 14.26 15.81 -17.05
C VAL A 578 14.70 14.97 -15.86
N THR A 579 13.98 13.90 -15.53
CA THR A 579 14.31 13.05 -14.37
C THR A 579 15.62 12.29 -14.58
N LEU A 580 15.87 11.80 -15.80
CA LEU A 580 17.17 11.22 -16.17
C LEU A 580 18.32 12.19 -15.96
N ASP A 581 18.14 13.47 -16.27
CA ASP A 581 19.18 14.48 -16.08
C ASP A 581 19.40 14.82 -14.60
N LEU A 582 18.32 14.90 -13.81
CA LEU A 582 18.37 15.23 -12.38
C LEU A 582 18.89 14.08 -11.49
N ALA A 583 18.73 12.82 -11.94
CA ALA A 583 19.14 11.65 -11.18
C ALA A 583 20.61 11.24 -11.37
N LYS A 584 21.32 11.87 -12.31
CA LYS A 584 22.77 11.73 -12.51
C LYS A 584 23.51 12.32 -11.32
#